data_AF-A0A848YN59-F1
#
_entry.id   AF-A0A848YN59-F1
#
_cell.length_a   1.000
_cell.length_b   1.000
_cell.length_c   1.000
_cell.angle_alpha   90.00
_cell.angle_beta   90.00
_cell.angle_gamma   90.00
#
_symmetry.space_group_name_H-M   'P 1'
#
loop_
_entity.id
_entity.type
_entity.pdbx_description
1 polymer ?
#
loop_
_entity_poly.entity_id
_entity_poly.type
_entity_poly.pdbx_seq_one_letter_code
_entity_poly.pdbx_strand_id
1 'polypeptide(L)'
;MVHPPIRNIRDTHRELGFSLIEIMIALAVLSIGILGVASMQLSASRGNTSAAKLTFLYTIAADRVEKLMGLPYDAPLLSGTNPHTLAANADMIDNDMDGEIDEGDEVGAPNSAQIHLEWDALEDQDLEDTKTILVRVTQGTGGKRKTAELTYYRCMLN
;
A
#
# COMPACT_ATOMS: atom_id res chain seq x y z
N MET A 1 82.42 -38.61 22.02
CA MET A 1 81.68 -37.32 21.89
C MET A 1 80.46 -37.62 21.03
N VAL A 2 79.27 -37.70 21.62
CA VAL A 2 78.03 -38.13 20.94
C VAL A 2 77.08 -36.94 20.88
N HIS A 3 76.67 -36.54 19.68
CA HIS A 3 75.68 -35.49 19.45
C HIS A 3 74.26 -36.01 19.80
N PRO A 4 73.45 -35.31 20.60
CA PRO A 4 72.07 -35.72 20.91
C PRO A 4 71.11 -35.44 19.73
N PRO A 5 70.17 -36.33 19.38
CA PRO A 5 69.33 -36.14 18.20
C PRO A 5 68.30 -35.01 18.39
N ILE A 6 68.02 -34.27 17.30
CA ILE A 6 67.01 -33.21 17.27
C ILE A 6 65.62 -33.85 17.23
N ARG A 7 64.81 -33.61 18.26
CA ARG A 7 63.45 -34.14 18.39
C ARG A 7 62.49 -33.23 17.61
N ASN A 8 61.94 -33.74 16.50
CA ASN A 8 60.97 -33.01 15.69
C ASN A 8 59.57 -33.15 16.33
N ILE A 9 59.12 -32.12 17.05
CA ILE A 9 57.78 -32.08 17.65
C ILE A 9 56.82 -31.64 16.52
N ARG A 10 56.15 -32.60 15.91
CA ARG A 10 55.02 -32.31 15.02
C ARG A 10 53.79 -32.11 15.89
N ASP A 11 53.40 -30.85 16.08
CA ASP A 11 52.10 -30.51 16.65
C ASP A 11 51.00 -30.85 15.62
N THR A 12 50.51 -32.08 15.65
CA THR A 12 49.31 -32.46 14.91
C THR A 12 48.10 -31.92 15.64
N HIS A 13 47.62 -30.74 15.25
CA HIS A 13 46.34 -30.22 15.67
C HIS A 13 45.24 -31.19 15.17
N ARG A 14 44.66 -31.99 16.08
CA ARG A 14 43.54 -32.87 15.74
C ARG A 14 42.30 -31.99 15.57
N GLU A 15 41.86 -31.81 14.33
CA GLU A 15 40.52 -31.30 14.05
C GLU A 15 39.50 -32.33 14.57
N LEU A 16 38.75 -31.95 15.60
CA LEU A 16 37.65 -32.76 16.12
C LEU A 16 36.48 -32.65 15.13
N GLY A 17 36.07 -33.78 14.55
CA GLY A 17 34.87 -33.83 13.70
C GLY A 17 33.59 -33.61 14.51
N PHE A 18 32.53 -33.14 13.85
CA PHE A 18 31.23 -32.85 14.47
C PHE A 18 30.56 -34.09 15.05
N SER A 19 29.94 -33.95 16.22
CA SER A 19 29.11 -35.00 16.82
C SER A 19 27.69 -35.01 16.26
N LEU A 20 27.01 -36.16 16.27
CA LEU A 20 25.61 -36.29 15.86
C LEU A 20 24.69 -35.38 16.70
N ILE A 21 24.97 -35.25 18.00
CA ILE A 21 24.21 -34.37 18.89
C ILE A 21 24.35 -32.89 18.49
N GLU A 22 25.50 -32.50 17.94
CA GLU A 22 25.79 -31.15 17.48
C GLU A 22 24.91 -30.79 16.27
N ILE A 23 24.76 -31.72 15.33
CA ILE A 23 23.87 -31.57 14.18
C ILE A 23 22.40 -31.51 14.63
N MET A 24 21.99 -32.34 15.60
CA MET A 24 20.64 -32.29 16.12
C MET A 24 20.31 -30.94 16.77
N ILE A 25 21.24 -30.40 17.58
CA ILE A 25 21.08 -29.08 18.19
C ILE A 25 21.08 -27.99 17.12
N ALA A 26 21.97 -28.06 16.12
CA ALA A 26 22.03 -27.11 15.02
C ALA A 26 20.72 -27.08 14.21
N LEU A 27 20.15 -28.24 13.89
CA LEU A 27 18.87 -28.35 13.20
C LEU A 27 17.71 -27.82 14.05
N ALA A 28 17.72 -28.05 15.36
CA ALA A 28 16.71 -27.50 16.27
C ALA A 28 16.74 -25.97 16.29
N VAL A 29 17.93 -25.37 16.46
CA VAL A 29 18.11 -23.91 16.43
C VAL A 29 17.73 -23.32 15.07
N LEU A 30 18.16 -23.96 13.97
CA LEU A 30 17.81 -23.57 12.61
C LEU A 30 16.29 -23.56 12.40
N SER A 31 15.61 -24.60 12.88
CA SER A 31 14.15 -24.72 12.72
C SER A 31 13.41 -23.57 13.41
N ILE A 32 13.84 -23.19 14.61
CA ILE A 32 13.29 -22.02 15.33
C ILE A 32 13.53 -20.74 14.52
N GLY A 33 14.73 -20.58 13.94
CA GLY A 33 15.07 -19.44 13.09
C GLY A 33 14.16 -19.31 11.86
N ILE A 34 13.92 -20.41 11.13
CA ILE A 34 13.08 -20.41 9.93
C ILE A 34 11.62 -20.07 10.27
N LEU A 35 11.09 -20.56 11.41
CA LEU A 35 9.75 -20.19 11.86
C LEU A 35 9.64 -18.69 12.15
N GLY A 36 10.68 -18.09 12.75
CA GLY A 36 10.78 -16.65 12.92
C GLY A 36 10.71 -15.90 11.59
N VAL A 37 11.51 -16.32 10.60
CA VAL A 37 11.51 -15.72 9.26
C VAL A 37 10.16 -15.88 8.56
N ALA A 38 9.50 -17.03 8.66
CA ALA A 38 8.18 -17.26 8.07
C ALA A 38 7.13 -16.28 8.62
N SER A 39 7.15 -16.00 9.93
CA SER A 39 6.25 -15.02 10.55
C SER A 39 6.52 -13.58 10.06
N MET A 40 7.79 -13.24 9.84
CA MET A 40 8.19 -11.95 9.26
C MET A 40 7.70 -11.83 7.81
N GLN A 41 7.83 -12.88 7.00
CA GLN A 41 7.36 -12.88 5.61
C GLN A 41 5.85 -12.63 5.52
N LEU A 42 5.05 -13.26 6.39
CA LEU A 42 3.60 -13.01 6.44
C LEU A 42 3.30 -11.54 6.77
N SER A 43 4.05 -10.96 7.70
CA SER A 43 3.89 -9.56 8.10
C SER A 43 4.28 -8.60 6.97
N ALA A 44 5.40 -8.86 6.30
CA ALA A 44 5.86 -8.10 5.15
C ALA A 44 4.89 -8.18 3.97
N SER A 45 4.36 -9.37 3.68
CA SER A 45 3.36 -9.59 2.62
C SER A 45 2.09 -8.76 2.88
N ARG A 46 1.55 -8.80 4.10
CA ARG A 46 0.38 -8.00 4.49
C ARG A 46 0.63 -6.50 4.38
N GLY A 47 1.81 -6.05 4.82
CA GLY A 47 2.23 -4.66 4.69
C GLY A 47 2.30 -4.22 3.23
N ASN A 48 2.94 -5.03 2.38
CA ASN A 48 3.09 -4.73 0.96
C ASN A 48 1.74 -4.66 0.24
N THR A 49 0.84 -5.61 0.48
CA THR A 49 -0.51 -5.58 -0.11
C THR A 49 -1.30 -4.35 0.34
N SER A 50 -1.19 -3.95 1.62
CA SER A 50 -1.86 -2.73 2.10
C SER A 50 -1.27 -1.47 1.47
N ALA A 51 0.04 -1.40 1.28
CA ALA A 51 0.70 -0.27 0.63
C ALA A 51 0.36 -0.18 -0.86
N ALA A 52 0.31 -1.31 -1.56
CA ALA A 52 -0.11 -1.39 -2.96
C ALA A 52 -1.53 -0.88 -3.15
N LYS A 53 -2.47 -1.29 -2.28
CA LYS A 53 -3.85 -0.77 -2.29
C LYS A 53 -3.89 0.74 -2.10
N LEU A 54 -3.20 1.29 -1.10
CA LEU A 54 -3.16 2.73 -0.89
C LEU A 54 -2.58 3.49 -2.09
N THR A 55 -1.51 2.97 -2.68
CA THR A 55 -0.88 3.55 -3.89
C THR A 55 -1.88 3.60 -5.05
N PHE A 56 -2.67 2.55 -5.23
CA PHE A 56 -3.72 2.51 -6.22
C PHE A 56 -4.81 3.56 -5.97
N LEU A 57 -5.30 3.69 -4.73
CA LEU A 57 -6.29 4.73 -4.38
C LEU A 57 -5.75 6.15 -4.60
N TYR A 58 -4.47 6.40 -4.31
CA TYR A 58 -3.84 7.68 -4.62
C TYR A 58 -3.72 7.95 -6.11
N THR A 59 -3.53 6.91 -6.93
CA THR A 59 -3.50 7.03 -8.39
C THR A 59 -4.87 7.49 -8.91
N ILE A 60 -5.95 6.90 -8.40
CA ILE A 60 -7.32 7.31 -8.72
C ILE A 60 -7.60 8.74 -8.25
N ALA A 61 -7.19 9.07 -7.01
CA ALA A 61 -7.39 10.41 -6.47
C ALA A 61 -6.65 11.47 -7.30
N ALA A 62 -5.42 11.17 -7.71
CA ALA A 62 -4.61 12.06 -8.54
C ALA A 62 -5.24 12.27 -9.92
N ASP A 63 -5.64 11.19 -10.61
CA ASP A 63 -6.35 11.28 -11.89
C ASP A 63 -7.63 12.12 -11.77
N ARG A 64 -8.39 11.94 -10.69
CA ARG A 64 -9.59 12.76 -10.45
C ARG A 64 -9.26 14.22 -10.24
N VAL A 65 -8.25 14.54 -9.43
CA VAL A 65 -7.79 15.92 -9.25
C VAL A 65 -7.42 16.53 -10.60
N GLU A 66 -6.65 15.83 -11.43
CA GLU A 66 -6.23 16.32 -12.75
C GLU A 66 -7.44 16.66 -13.63
N LYS A 67 -8.43 15.75 -13.68
CA LYS A 67 -9.68 15.98 -14.40
C LYS A 67 -10.44 17.21 -13.87
N LEU A 68 -10.58 17.33 -12.55
CA LEU A 68 -11.27 18.46 -11.91
C LEU A 68 -10.55 19.79 -12.09
N MET A 69 -9.22 19.81 -12.05
CA MET A 69 -8.40 20.99 -12.27
C MET A 69 -8.47 21.49 -13.72
N GLY A 70 -8.72 20.59 -14.67
CA GLY A 70 -8.96 20.92 -16.08
C GLY A 70 -10.33 21.57 -16.37
N LEU A 71 -11.28 21.52 -15.43
CA LEU A 71 -12.62 22.07 -15.64
C LEU A 71 -12.65 23.61 -15.50
N PRO A 72 -13.64 24.29 -16.10
CA PRO A 72 -13.95 25.68 -15.75
C PRO A 72 -14.24 25.87 -14.25
N TYR A 73 -14.02 27.07 -13.72
CA TYR A 73 -14.19 27.36 -12.28
C TYR A 73 -15.64 27.14 -11.82
N ASP A 74 -16.60 27.44 -12.69
CA ASP A 74 -18.05 27.35 -12.50
C ASP A 74 -18.64 26.01 -13.01
N ALA A 75 -17.79 25.01 -13.28
CA ALA A 75 -18.26 23.72 -13.76
C ALA A 75 -19.23 23.08 -12.76
N PRO A 76 -20.32 22.42 -13.22
CA PRO A 76 -21.30 21.78 -12.34
C PRO A 76 -20.70 20.76 -11.35
N LEU A 77 -19.59 20.12 -11.71
CA LEU A 77 -18.86 19.17 -10.87
C LEU A 77 -18.03 19.84 -9.76
N LEU A 78 -17.95 21.17 -9.74
CA LEU A 78 -17.21 21.99 -8.77
C LEU A 78 -18.13 23.01 -8.06
N SER A 79 -19.43 22.88 -8.24
CA SER A 79 -20.44 23.81 -7.72
C SER A 79 -21.66 23.05 -7.20
N GLY A 80 -22.26 23.52 -6.12
CA GLY A 80 -23.49 22.93 -5.58
C GLY A 80 -23.24 22.12 -4.30
N THR A 81 -23.95 20.99 -4.16
CA THR A 81 -23.97 20.22 -2.92
C THR A 81 -22.81 19.24 -2.85
N ASN A 82 -22.02 19.35 -1.78
CA ASN A 82 -20.98 18.39 -1.41
C ASN A 82 -21.53 17.26 -0.52
N PRO A 83 -20.92 16.05 -0.53
CA PRO A 83 -19.88 15.64 -1.46
C PRO A 83 -20.45 15.38 -2.85
N HIS A 84 -19.66 15.69 -3.86
CA HIS A 84 -19.90 15.24 -5.23
C HIS A 84 -19.50 13.78 -5.37
N THR A 85 -20.33 13.01 -6.07
CA THR A 85 -20.07 11.62 -6.40
C THR A 85 -20.43 11.38 -7.86
N LEU A 86 -19.86 10.32 -8.43
CA LEU A 86 -20.30 9.76 -9.69
C LEU A 86 -20.93 8.40 -9.42
N ALA A 87 -21.79 7.95 -10.33
CA ALA A 87 -22.22 6.57 -10.31
C ALA A 87 -21.00 5.69 -10.62
N ALA A 88 -20.86 4.56 -9.93
CA ALA A 88 -19.75 3.62 -10.13
C ALA A 88 -19.61 3.23 -11.61
N ASN A 89 -20.74 2.98 -12.27
CA ASN A 89 -20.79 2.65 -13.69
C ASN A 89 -20.54 3.83 -14.67
N ALA A 90 -20.02 4.96 -14.18
CA ALA A 90 -19.77 6.16 -14.97
C ALA A 90 -18.66 7.04 -14.36
N ASP A 91 -17.79 6.46 -13.53
CA ASP A 91 -16.69 7.16 -12.87
C ASP A 91 -15.32 6.86 -13.50
N MET A 92 -15.26 5.97 -14.50
CA MET A 92 -14.06 5.47 -15.17
C MET A 92 -13.09 4.74 -14.23
N ILE A 93 -13.60 4.13 -13.17
CA ILE A 93 -12.86 3.32 -12.21
C ILE A 93 -13.35 1.88 -12.33
N ASP A 94 -12.43 0.94 -12.12
CA ASP A 94 -12.76 -0.47 -11.86
C ASP A 94 -13.06 -0.57 -10.36
N ASN A 95 -14.33 -0.45 -9.97
CA ASN A 95 -14.68 -0.26 -8.55
C ASN A 95 -14.52 -1.54 -7.74
N ASP A 96 -14.65 -2.72 -8.36
CA ASP A 96 -14.56 -4.01 -7.67
C ASP A 96 -13.28 -4.81 -7.95
N MET A 97 -12.40 -4.30 -8.82
CA MET A 97 -11.09 -4.83 -9.20
C MET A 97 -11.14 -6.13 -10.02
N ASP A 98 -12.14 -6.29 -10.87
CA ASP A 98 -12.27 -7.47 -11.73
C ASP A 98 -11.62 -7.32 -13.11
N GLY A 99 -11.21 -6.10 -13.47
CA GLY A 99 -10.48 -5.77 -14.69
C GLY A 99 -11.28 -5.05 -15.77
N GLU A 100 -12.58 -4.84 -15.57
CA GLU A 100 -13.42 -4.01 -16.44
C GLU A 100 -13.74 -2.67 -15.75
N ILE A 101 -14.26 -1.69 -16.50
CA ILE A 101 -14.61 -0.36 -15.98
C ILE A 101 -16.05 -0.02 -16.33
N ASP A 102 -16.70 0.77 -15.47
CA ASP A 102 -18.01 1.37 -15.72
C ASP A 102 -19.14 0.33 -16.00
N GLU A 103 -19.27 -0.68 -15.15
CA GLU A 103 -20.16 -1.81 -15.38
C GLU A 103 -21.55 -1.67 -14.70
N GLY A 104 -22.58 -2.25 -15.32
CA GLY A 104 -23.97 -2.09 -14.87
C GLY A 104 -24.29 -2.75 -13.53
N ASP A 105 -23.54 -3.78 -13.13
CA ASP A 105 -23.66 -4.51 -11.87
C ASP A 105 -22.88 -3.88 -10.71
N GLU A 106 -22.06 -2.85 -10.97
CA GLU A 106 -21.46 -2.01 -9.94
C GLU A 106 -22.49 -1.05 -9.32
N VAL A 107 -23.64 -0.83 -9.98
CA VAL A 107 -24.71 0.04 -9.51
C VAL A 107 -25.43 -0.59 -8.31
N GLY A 108 -25.08 -0.12 -7.12
CA GLY A 108 -25.78 -0.47 -5.89
C GLY A 108 -25.48 -1.86 -5.35
N ALA A 109 -24.42 -2.54 -5.82
CA ALA A 109 -23.95 -3.79 -5.24
C ALA A 109 -23.38 -3.55 -3.82
N PRO A 110 -24.03 -4.06 -2.75
CA PRO A 110 -23.58 -3.81 -1.38
C PRO A 110 -22.43 -4.74 -0.93
N ASN A 111 -21.80 -5.49 -1.83
CA ASN A 111 -20.94 -6.60 -1.43
C ASN A 111 -19.79 -6.86 -2.39
N SER A 112 -18.85 -5.94 -2.35
CA SER A 112 -17.41 -6.23 -2.41
C SER A 112 -16.69 -5.05 -1.76
N ALA A 113 -15.37 -5.14 -1.58
CA ALA A 113 -14.58 -4.04 -1.04
C ALA A 113 -14.43 -2.92 -2.08
N GLN A 114 -15.57 -2.38 -2.54
CA GLN A 114 -15.64 -1.45 -3.65
C GLN A 114 -14.88 -0.17 -3.34
N ILE A 115 -14.38 0.43 -4.42
CA ILE A 115 -13.82 1.76 -4.41
C ILE A 115 -14.96 2.76 -4.55
N HIS A 116 -14.94 3.76 -3.70
CA HIS A 116 -15.86 4.89 -3.75
C HIS A 116 -15.06 6.16 -3.90
N LEU A 117 -15.33 6.86 -4.99
CA LEU A 117 -14.80 8.19 -5.24
C LEU A 117 -15.83 9.25 -4.83
N GLU A 118 -15.38 10.20 -4.03
CA GLU A 118 -16.12 11.41 -3.71
C GLU A 118 -15.18 12.61 -3.68
N TRP A 119 -15.71 13.81 -3.88
CA TRP A 119 -14.94 15.02 -3.67
C TRP A 119 -15.80 16.17 -3.16
N ASP A 120 -15.18 17.07 -2.40
CA ASP A 120 -15.79 18.33 -2.01
C ASP A 120 -15.16 19.47 -2.81
N ALA A 121 -15.97 20.37 -3.33
CA ALA A 121 -15.55 21.64 -3.91
C ALA A 121 -16.10 22.76 -3.02
N LEU A 122 -15.21 23.37 -2.23
CA LEU A 122 -15.57 24.39 -1.26
C LEU A 122 -14.99 25.73 -1.68
N GLU A 123 -15.80 26.79 -1.60
CA GLU A 123 -15.37 28.16 -1.87
C GLU A 123 -15.00 28.87 -0.57
N ASP A 124 -13.92 29.65 -0.62
CA ASP A 124 -13.49 30.59 0.42
C ASP A 124 -13.38 30.01 1.84
N GLN A 125 -13.06 28.72 1.97
CA GLN A 125 -12.92 28.08 3.29
C GLN A 125 -11.61 28.45 3.98
N ASP A 126 -10.51 28.44 3.23
CA ASP A 126 -9.15 28.65 3.77
C ASP A 126 -8.53 29.96 3.28
N LEU A 127 -8.87 30.38 2.07
CA LEU A 127 -8.35 31.58 1.38
C LEU A 127 -9.46 32.20 0.54
N GLU A 128 -9.53 33.53 0.51
CA GLU A 128 -10.45 34.29 -0.34
C GLU A 128 -10.14 34.05 -1.83
N ASP A 129 -11.17 34.09 -2.68
CA ASP A 129 -11.14 33.84 -4.12
C ASP A 129 -10.52 32.49 -4.50
N THR A 130 -10.60 31.51 -3.60
CA THR A 130 -9.98 30.20 -3.76
C THR A 130 -10.99 29.09 -3.57
N LYS A 131 -11.00 28.17 -4.53
CA LYS A 131 -11.73 26.91 -4.43
C LYS A 131 -10.81 25.84 -3.88
N THR A 132 -11.20 25.23 -2.76
CA THR A 132 -10.56 24.06 -2.18
C THR A 132 -11.25 22.80 -2.71
N ILE A 133 -10.50 21.95 -3.39
CA ILE A 133 -10.96 20.66 -3.92
C ILE A 133 -10.36 19.55 -3.05
N LEU A 134 -11.23 18.82 -2.35
CA LEU A 134 -10.85 17.70 -1.50
C LEU A 134 -11.34 16.39 -2.12
N VAL A 135 -10.45 15.61 -2.71
CA VAL A 135 -10.78 14.32 -3.32
C VAL A 135 -10.52 13.20 -2.31
N ARG A 136 -11.52 12.34 -2.10
CA ARG A 136 -11.43 11.14 -1.26
C ARG A 136 -11.76 9.89 -2.06
N VAL A 137 -10.87 8.91 -2.00
CA VAL A 137 -11.06 7.59 -2.60
C VAL A 137 -11.00 6.56 -1.49
N THR A 138 -12.09 5.85 -1.25
CA THR A 138 -12.20 4.87 -0.17
C THR A 138 -12.44 3.48 -0.71
N GLN A 139 -11.62 2.52 -0.28
CA GLN A 139 -11.81 1.11 -0.56
C GLN A 139 -12.21 0.35 0.71
N GLY A 140 -13.28 -0.44 0.62
CA GLY A 140 -13.65 -1.44 1.62
C GLY A 140 -14.97 -1.21 2.33
N THR A 141 -15.47 -2.27 2.95
CA THR A 141 -16.79 -2.32 3.58
C THR A 141 -16.65 -2.30 5.12
N GLY A 142 -17.47 -1.51 5.81
CA GLY A 142 -17.52 -1.47 7.28
C GLY A 142 -16.23 -0.99 7.96
N GLY A 143 -15.77 -1.68 9.01
CA GLY A 143 -14.64 -1.27 9.87
C GLY A 143 -13.23 -1.49 9.31
N LYS A 144 -13.08 -1.96 8.06
CA LYS A 144 -11.78 -2.17 7.39
C LYS A 144 -11.68 -1.32 6.12
N ARG A 145 -11.85 -0.01 6.27
CA ARG A 145 -11.75 0.96 5.17
C ARG A 145 -10.33 1.50 5.06
N LYS A 146 -9.89 1.69 3.82
CA LYS A 146 -8.68 2.42 3.47
C LYS A 146 -9.11 3.62 2.64
N THR A 147 -8.63 4.81 3.00
CA THR A 147 -8.98 6.05 2.31
C THR A 147 -7.70 6.76 1.91
N ALA A 148 -7.64 7.17 0.65
CA ALA A 148 -6.68 8.14 0.15
C ALA A 148 -7.39 9.48 0.02
N GLU A 149 -6.71 10.55 0.43
CA GLU A 149 -7.24 11.90 0.42
C GLU A 149 -6.20 12.85 -0.19
N LEU A 150 -6.65 13.72 -1.09
CA LEU A 150 -5.84 14.75 -1.73
C LEU A 150 -6.58 16.09 -1.71
N THR A 151 -5.91 17.12 -1.21
CA THR A 151 -6.42 18.50 -1.16
C THR A 151 -5.67 19.37 -2.16
N TYR A 152 -6.41 20.08 -2.99
CA TYR A 152 -5.88 21.02 -3.96
C TYR A 152 -6.56 22.38 -3.83
N TYR A 153 -5.80 23.44 -4.06
CA TYR A 153 -6.27 24.81 -4.03
C TYR A 153 -6.21 25.40 -5.42
N ARG A 154 -7.29 26.06 -5.85
CA ARG A 154 -7.37 26.76 -7.11
C ARG A 154 -7.83 28.19 -6.91
N CYS A 155 -6.99 29.14 -7.28
CA CYS A 155 -7.33 30.55 -7.31
C CYS A 155 -8.19 30.88 -8.55
N MET A 156 -9.11 31.82 -8.40
CA MET A 156 -9.83 32.41 -9.53
C MET A 156 -8.85 33.21 -10.40
N LEU A 157 -8.64 32.76 -11.65
CA LEU A 157 -7.87 33.54 -12.63
C LEU A 157 -8.83 34.53 -13.30
N ASN A 158 -8.54 35.82 -13.11
CA ASN A 158 -9.30 36.95 -13.67
C ASN A 158 -8.99 37.17 -15.16
#